data_AF-A0A8T3YE64-F1
#
_entry.id   AF-A0A8T3YE64-F1
#
_cell.length_a   1.000
_cell.length_b   1.000
_cell.length_c   1.000
_cell.angle_alpha   90.00
_cell.angle_beta   90.00
_cell.angle_gamma   90.00
#
_symmetry.space_group_name_H-M   'P 1'
#
loop_
_entity.id
_entity.type
_entity.pdbx_description
1 polymer ?
#
loop_
_entity_poly.entity_id
_entity_poly.type
_entity_poly.pdbx_seq_one_letter_code
_entity_poly.pdbx_strand_id
1 'polypeptide(L)'
;MAGKKRRKWLPFGWKVMAAYGLINIFFAIIVPFSSYFGLPGQPMFVFAQGDAQFTGLTWGQIAALSPDLGTWIVLTMASMCAMMMGVGILTFMIARHAYRNGERWAWKALVAANVLTLAYYVFFIGGVHAAKGLPFWTWVPGTSGVGADLFVVIFAVWLAVGLWLPRKELQG
;
A
#
# COMPACT_ATOMS: atom_id res chain seq x y z
N MET A 1 -25.63 -30.43 -20.76
CA MET A 1 -25.43 -28.99 -20.49
C MET A 1 -24.91 -28.84 -19.07
N ALA A 2 -23.60 -28.68 -18.89
CA ALA A 2 -23.02 -28.51 -17.55
C ALA A 2 -23.58 -27.23 -16.92
N GLY A 3 -24.22 -27.35 -15.76
CA GLY A 3 -24.85 -26.23 -15.06
C GLY A 3 -23.87 -25.08 -14.91
N LYS A 4 -24.22 -23.91 -15.46
CA LYS A 4 -23.45 -22.67 -15.31
C LYS A 4 -23.40 -22.36 -13.81
N LYS A 5 -22.35 -22.79 -13.11
CA LYS A 5 -22.13 -22.50 -11.69
C LYS A 5 -22.34 -21.00 -11.50
N ARG A 6 -23.32 -20.62 -10.67
CA ARG A 6 -23.67 -19.22 -10.43
C ARG A 6 -22.43 -18.52 -9.86
N ARG A 7 -21.81 -17.65 -10.64
CA ARG A 7 -20.61 -16.90 -10.23
C ARG A 7 -21.04 -15.72 -9.37
N LYS A 8 -21.21 -15.96 -8.07
CA LYS A 8 -21.71 -14.96 -7.12
C LYS A 8 -20.58 -14.04 -6.66
N TRP A 9 -19.37 -14.58 -6.51
CA TRP A 9 -18.25 -13.88 -5.89
C TRP A 9 -17.35 -13.19 -6.90
N LEU A 10 -17.27 -13.67 -8.16
CA LEU A 10 -16.45 -13.05 -9.20
C LEU A 10 -16.84 -11.58 -9.48
N PRO A 11 -18.13 -11.22 -9.65
CA PRO A 11 -18.55 -9.83 -9.87
C PRO A 11 -18.22 -8.91 -8.69
N PHE A 12 -18.17 -9.46 -7.48
CA PHE A 12 -17.83 -8.73 -6.28
C PHE A 12 -16.32 -8.56 -6.14
N GLY A 13 -15.56 -9.64 -6.32
CA GLY A 13 -14.11 -9.66 -6.20
C GLY A 13 -13.41 -8.70 -7.15
N TRP A 14 -13.83 -8.63 -8.42
CA TRP A 14 -13.18 -7.69 -9.35
C TRP A 14 -13.50 -6.23 -9.01
N LYS A 15 -14.72 -5.92 -8.55
CA LYS A 15 -15.12 -4.56 -8.15
C LYS A 15 -14.34 -4.10 -6.93
N VAL A 16 -14.18 -5.03 -5.98
CA VAL A 16 -13.25 -4.88 -4.87
C VAL A 16 -11.90 -4.57 -5.51
N MET A 17 -11.18 -5.51 -6.12
CA MET A 17 -9.81 -5.28 -6.64
C MET A 17 -9.61 -3.98 -7.44
N ALA A 18 -10.59 -3.60 -8.27
CA ALA A 18 -10.60 -2.32 -8.99
C ALA A 18 -10.63 -1.11 -8.04
N ALA A 19 -11.53 -1.08 -7.05
CA ALA A 19 -11.58 -0.02 -6.05
C ALA A 19 -10.28 0.09 -5.23
N TYR A 20 -9.58 -1.02 -4.97
CA TYR A 20 -8.27 -0.96 -4.32
C TYR A 20 -7.21 -0.30 -5.21
N GLY A 21 -7.16 -0.63 -6.50
CA GLY A 21 -6.28 0.07 -7.44
C GLY A 21 -6.55 1.58 -7.45
N LEU A 22 -7.83 1.98 -7.44
CA LEU A 22 -8.24 3.40 -7.39
C LEU A 22 -7.85 4.08 -6.09
N ILE A 23 -8.02 3.42 -4.94
CA ILE A 23 -7.59 3.95 -3.64
C ILE A 23 -6.08 4.20 -3.63
N ASN A 24 -5.28 3.29 -4.21
CA ASN A 24 -3.84 3.49 -4.29
C ASN A 24 -3.47 4.71 -5.15
N ILE A 25 -4.13 4.88 -6.30
CA ILE A 25 -3.93 6.06 -7.15
C ILE A 25 -4.28 7.34 -6.39
N PHE A 26 -5.41 7.35 -5.67
CA PHE A 26 -5.85 8.50 -4.89
C PHE A 26 -4.83 8.91 -3.83
N PHE A 27 -4.36 7.97 -3.02
CA PHE A 27 -3.37 8.27 -1.98
C PHE A 27 -1.99 8.60 -2.55
N ALA A 28 -1.58 7.95 -3.65
CA ALA A 28 -0.35 8.28 -4.34
C ALA A 28 -0.30 9.74 -4.84
N ILE A 29 -1.46 10.36 -5.06
CA ILE A 29 -1.55 11.79 -5.37
C ILE A 29 -1.60 12.59 -4.07
N ILE A 30 -2.51 12.29 -3.14
CA ILE A 30 -2.74 13.14 -1.98
C ILE A 30 -1.54 13.21 -1.03
N VAL A 31 -0.86 12.09 -0.78
CA VAL A 31 0.26 12.02 0.17
C VAL A 31 1.39 12.99 -0.21
N PRO A 32 1.99 12.94 -1.41
CA PRO A 32 3.09 13.83 -1.75
C PRO A 32 2.65 15.30 -1.84
N PHE A 33 1.45 15.56 -2.38
CA PHE A 33 0.93 16.93 -2.48
C PHE A 33 0.69 17.56 -1.11
N SER A 34 0.01 16.84 -0.20
CA SER A 34 -0.23 17.33 1.17
C SER A 34 1.07 17.49 1.96
N SER A 35 2.05 16.60 1.75
CA SER A 35 3.36 16.67 2.41
C SER A 35 4.18 17.87 1.95
N TYR A 36 4.23 18.11 0.65
CA TYR A 36 5.00 19.21 0.07
C TYR A 36 4.44 20.58 0.48
N PHE A 37 3.12 20.75 0.40
CA PHE A 37 2.47 22.01 0.81
C PHE A 37 2.43 22.21 2.33
N GLY A 38 2.71 21.17 3.12
CA GLY A 38 2.85 21.28 4.57
C GLY A 38 4.20 21.83 5.03
N LEU A 39 5.19 21.91 4.15
CA LEU A 39 6.53 22.42 4.48
C LEU A 39 6.52 23.94 4.75
N PRO A 40 7.41 24.45 5.63
CA PRO A 40 8.45 23.73 6.39
C PRO A 40 7.93 23.03 7.65
N GLY A 41 6.62 23.10 7.91
CA GLY A 41 5.97 22.36 8.99
C GLY A 41 6.12 20.84 8.83
N GLN A 42 5.67 20.10 9.84
CA GLN A 42 5.76 18.64 9.80
C GLN A 42 4.93 18.08 8.64
N PRO A 43 5.54 17.34 7.69
CA PRO A 43 4.84 16.86 6.52
C PRO A 43 3.90 15.72 6.91
N MET A 44 2.61 15.92 6.62
CA MET A 44 1.56 14.95 6.91
C MET A 44 1.82 13.65 6.15
N PHE A 45 1.67 12.49 6.80
CA PHE A 45 1.90 11.14 6.23
C PHE A 45 3.36 10.76 5.90
N VAL A 46 4.31 11.69 5.97
CA VAL A 46 5.73 11.44 5.65
C VAL A 46 6.62 11.37 6.88
N PHE A 47 6.23 12.00 7.97
CA PHE A 47 6.97 11.91 9.23
C PHE A 47 6.00 11.96 10.41
N ALA A 48 6.09 10.97 11.28
CA ALA A 48 5.23 10.76 12.43
C ALA A 48 6.05 10.38 13.67
N GLN A 49 5.35 10.08 14.77
CA GLN A 49 5.99 9.77 16.05
C GLN A 49 6.91 8.54 15.97
N GLY A 50 6.54 7.52 15.18
CA GLY A 50 7.37 6.34 14.96
C GLY A 50 8.70 6.67 14.28
N ASP A 51 8.71 7.58 13.30
CA ASP A 51 9.95 8.01 12.64
C ASP A 51 10.83 8.84 13.58
N ALA A 52 10.22 9.66 14.44
CA ALA A 52 10.97 10.39 15.45
C ALA A 52 11.65 9.43 16.45
N GLN A 53 10.96 8.36 16.85
CA GLN A 53 11.54 7.31 17.69
C GLN A 53 12.61 6.51 16.95
N PHE A 54 12.42 6.25 15.66
CA PHE A 54 13.38 5.54 14.82
C PHE A 54 14.67 6.31 14.60
N THR A 55 14.55 7.59 14.27
CA THR A 55 15.67 8.49 13.94
C THR A 55 16.30 9.12 15.19
N GLY A 56 15.57 9.18 16.30
CA GLY A 56 15.94 9.95 17.48
C GLY A 56 15.83 11.47 17.29
N LEU A 57 15.24 11.92 16.18
CA LEU A 57 15.13 13.33 15.80
C LEU A 57 13.66 13.72 15.62
N THR A 58 13.28 14.87 16.16
CA THR A 58 12.01 15.50 15.83
C THR A 58 12.09 16.17 14.45
N TRP A 59 10.92 16.40 13.82
CA TRP A 59 10.89 17.13 12.55
C TRP A 59 11.53 18.52 12.65
N GLY A 60 11.30 19.24 13.76
CA GLY A 60 11.91 20.55 13.99
C GLY A 60 13.44 20.49 14.02
N GLN A 61 14.02 19.42 14.58
CA GLN A 61 15.48 19.22 14.57
C GLN A 61 16.00 18.90 13.15
N ILE A 62 15.27 18.09 12.38
CA ILE A 62 15.62 17.78 10.98
C ILE A 62 15.57 19.05 10.12
N ALA A 63 14.51 19.85 10.25
CA ALA A 63 14.35 21.09 9.51
C ALA A 63 15.41 22.15 9.91
N ALA A 64 15.82 22.18 11.18
CA ALA A 64 16.89 23.06 11.65
C ALA A 64 18.29 22.63 11.17
N LEU A 65 18.50 21.32 10.94
CA LEU A 65 19.74 20.79 10.36
C LEU A 65 19.90 21.24 8.90
N SER A 66 18.85 21.10 8.10
CA SER A 66 18.81 21.64 6.74
C SER A 66 17.37 21.66 6.22
N PRO A 67 16.87 22.80 5.68
CA PRO A 67 15.56 22.85 5.03
C PRO A 67 15.50 21.97 3.77
N ASP A 68 16.63 21.73 3.10
CA ASP A 68 16.71 20.87 1.92
C ASP A 68 16.56 19.39 2.28
N LEU A 69 16.99 19.00 3.48
CA LEU A 69 16.81 17.62 3.98
C LEU A 69 15.32 17.29 4.13
N GLY A 70 14.53 18.22 4.67
CA GLY A 70 13.09 18.03 4.79
C GLY A 70 12.41 17.86 3.42
N THR A 71 12.81 18.69 2.44
CA THR A 71 12.33 18.57 1.06
C THR A 71 12.73 17.25 0.42
N TRP A 72 13.97 16.80 0.64
CA TRP A 72 14.47 15.52 0.12
C TRP A 72 13.68 14.33 0.67
N ILE A 73 13.36 14.31 1.96
CA ILE A 73 12.52 13.26 2.58
C ILE A 73 11.14 13.19 1.90
N VAL A 74 10.51 14.34 1.65
CA VAL A 74 9.22 14.41 0.94
C VAL A 74 9.36 13.90 -0.51
N LEU A 75 10.46 14.20 -1.21
CA LEU A 75 10.71 13.68 -2.55
C LEU A 75 10.93 12.17 -2.57
N THR A 76 11.59 11.60 -1.56
CA THR A 76 11.70 10.15 -1.41
C THR A 76 10.31 9.52 -1.28
N MET A 77 9.41 10.10 -0.48
CA MET A 77 8.01 9.66 -0.42
C MET A 77 7.31 9.81 -1.78
N ALA A 78 7.50 10.92 -2.48
CA ALA A 78 6.88 11.14 -3.78
C ALA A 78 7.28 10.05 -4.80
N SER A 79 8.54 9.59 -4.77
CA SER A 79 8.99 8.49 -5.61
C SER A 79 8.31 7.15 -5.27
N MET A 80 8.14 6.85 -3.98
CA MET A 80 7.36 5.68 -3.52
C MET A 80 5.90 5.78 -3.98
N CYS A 81 5.28 6.96 -3.85
CA CYS A 81 3.92 7.21 -4.28
C CYS A 81 3.77 7.04 -5.80
N ALA A 82 4.74 7.47 -6.60
CA ALA A 82 4.73 7.23 -8.04
C ALA A 82 4.74 5.73 -8.39
N MET A 83 5.56 4.92 -7.70
CA MET A 83 5.56 3.45 -7.88
C MET A 83 4.20 2.85 -7.49
N MET A 84 3.65 3.28 -6.35
CA MET A 84 2.34 2.85 -5.86
C MET A 84 1.21 3.21 -6.84
N MET A 85 1.27 4.38 -7.48
CA MET A 85 0.34 4.77 -8.54
C MET A 85 0.41 3.81 -9.73
N GLY A 86 1.62 3.47 -10.20
CA GLY A 86 1.82 2.50 -11.27
C GLY A 86 1.22 1.13 -10.95
N VAL A 87 1.46 0.62 -9.74
CA VAL A 87 0.86 -0.64 -9.26
C VAL A 87 -0.66 -0.54 -9.15
N GLY A 88 -1.18 0.59 -8.68
CA GLY A 88 -2.63 0.86 -8.59
C GLY A 88 -3.31 0.83 -9.96
N ILE A 89 -2.72 1.47 -10.98
CA ILE A 89 -3.20 1.46 -12.36
C ILE A 89 -3.19 0.04 -12.92
N LEU A 90 -2.08 -0.68 -12.80
CA LEU A 90 -1.96 -2.06 -13.27
C LEU A 90 -2.98 -2.98 -12.60
N THR A 91 -3.14 -2.85 -11.28
CA THR A 91 -4.12 -3.62 -10.51
C THR A 91 -5.54 -3.36 -11.01
N PHE A 92 -5.91 -2.08 -11.23
CA PHE A 92 -7.21 -1.72 -11.78
C PHE A 92 -7.44 -2.30 -13.17
N MET A 93 -6.45 -2.22 -14.07
CA MET A 93 -6.56 -2.74 -15.43
C MET A 93 -6.71 -4.27 -15.46
N ILE A 94 -5.87 -4.99 -14.70
CA ILE A 94 -5.94 -6.45 -14.57
C ILE A 94 -7.27 -6.87 -13.94
N ALA A 95 -7.72 -6.16 -12.90
CA ALA A 95 -9.00 -6.44 -12.24
C ALA A 95 -10.19 -6.24 -13.19
N ARG A 96 -10.21 -5.13 -13.93
CA ARG A 96 -11.31 -4.74 -14.82
C ARG A 96 -11.43 -5.66 -16.04
N HIS A 97 -10.32 -6.18 -16.56
CA HIS A 97 -10.28 -6.97 -17.78
C HIS A 97 -10.14 -8.48 -17.49
N ALA A 98 -8.91 -8.96 -17.28
CA ALA A 98 -8.61 -10.39 -17.18
C ALA A 98 -9.26 -11.05 -15.95
N TYR A 99 -9.25 -10.39 -14.80
CA TYR A 99 -9.86 -10.94 -13.59
C TYR A 99 -11.40 -10.98 -13.69
N ARG A 100 -12.02 -9.95 -14.26
CA ARG A 100 -13.47 -9.91 -14.52
C ARG A 100 -13.92 -11.04 -15.46
N ASN A 101 -13.08 -11.42 -16.42
CA ASN A 101 -13.36 -12.55 -17.33
C ASN A 101 -13.22 -13.92 -16.63
N GLY A 102 -12.58 -13.94 -15.45
CA GLY A 102 -12.39 -15.14 -14.63
C GLY A 102 -11.09 -15.88 -14.93
N GLU A 103 -10.10 -15.21 -15.52
CA GLU A 103 -8.82 -15.82 -15.90
C GLU A 103 -7.96 -16.10 -14.65
N ARG A 104 -7.54 -17.36 -14.45
CA ARG A 104 -6.77 -17.76 -13.26
C ARG A 104 -5.37 -17.16 -13.19
N TRP A 105 -4.72 -16.84 -14.31
CA TRP A 105 -3.40 -16.20 -14.27
C TRP A 105 -3.47 -14.80 -13.65
N ALA A 106 -4.53 -14.04 -13.95
CA ALA A 106 -4.73 -12.69 -13.40
C ALA A 106 -4.87 -12.74 -11.88
N TRP A 107 -5.60 -13.74 -11.38
CA TRP A 107 -5.67 -14.02 -9.95
C TRP A 107 -4.30 -14.36 -9.35
N LYS A 108 -3.53 -15.28 -9.98
CA LYS A 108 -2.19 -15.65 -9.50
C LYS A 108 -1.25 -14.45 -9.48
N ALA A 109 -1.27 -13.60 -10.51
CA ALA A 109 -0.45 -12.41 -10.60
C ALA A 109 -0.81 -11.40 -9.50
N LEU A 110 -2.11 -11.15 -9.29
CA LEU A 110 -2.57 -10.26 -8.21
C LEU A 110 -2.20 -10.82 -6.83
N VAL A 111 -2.41 -12.12 -6.57
CA VAL A 111 -2.01 -12.75 -5.30
C VAL A 111 -0.50 -12.67 -5.10
N ALA A 112 0.30 -13.04 -6.10
CA ALA A 112 1.76 -13.03 -6.01
C ALA A 112 2.29 -11.62 -5.74
N ALA A 113 1.83 -10.62 -6.48
CA ALA A 113 2.23 -9.23 -6.28
C ALA A 113 1.92 -8.77 -4.85
N ASN A 114 0.70 -9.03 -4.35
CA ASN A 114 0.28 -8.60 -3.02
C ASN A 114 1.01 -9.36 -1.90
N VAL A 115 1.21 -10.68 -2.03
CA VAL A 115 1.90 -11.48 -1.02
C VAL A 115 3.38 -11.12 -0.94
N LEU A 116 4.05 -10.90 -2.08
CA LEU A 116 5.45 -10.48 -2.11
C LEU A 116 5.64 -9.11 -1.45
N THR A 117 4.77 -8.14 -1.76
CA THR A 117 4.80 -6.82 -1.11
C THR A 117 4.57 -6.93 0.39
N LEU A 118 3.57 -7.73 0.82
CA LEU A 118 3.28 -7.95 2.23
C LEU A 118 4.47 -8.61 2.95
N ALA A 119 5.05 -9.65 2.36
CA ALA A 119 6.20 -10.35 2.92
C ALA A 119 7.41 -9.42 3.06
N TYR A 120 7.73 -8.64 2.02
CA TYR A 120 8.82 -7.68 2.08
C TYR A 120 8.60 -6.67 3.21
N TYR A 121 7.39 -6.12 3.33
CA TYR A 121 7.06 -5.16 4.37
C TYR A 121 7.18 -5.79 5.78
N VAL A 122 6.56 -6.94 6.02
CA VAL A 122 6.56 -7.59 7.34
C VAL A 122 7.97 -8.03 7.76
N PHE A 123 8.72 -8.67 6.86
CA PHE A 123 10.02 -9.24 7.22
C PHE A 123 11.15 -8.22 7.21
N PHE A 124 11.23 -7.38 6.17
CA PHE A 124 12.33 -6.43 6.06
C PHE A 124 12.08 -5.20 6.92
N ILE A 125 10.99 -4.47 6.71
CA ILE A 125 10.70 -3.24 7.46
C ILE A 125 10.44 -3.56 8.93
N GLY A 126 9.62 -4.57 9.21
CA GLY A 126 9.39 -5.05 10.57
C GLY A 126 10.69 -5.52 11.25
N GLY A 127 11.56 -6.24 10.54
CA GLY A 127 12.86 -6.67 11.04
C GLY A 127 13.78 -5.51 11.42
N VAL A 128 13.82 -4.44 10.61
CA VAL A 128 14.61 -3.23 10.92
C VAL A 128 14.07 -2.50 12.15
N HIS A 129 12.74 -2.40 12.30
CA HIS A 129 12.15 -1.81 13.51
C HIS A 129 12.41 -2.66 14.75
N ALA A 130 12.31 -3.98 14.63
CA ALA A 130 12.64 -4.93 15.71
C ALA A 130 14.11 -4.78 16.16
N ALA A 131 15.04 -4.65 15.20
CA ALA A 131 16.46 -4.46 15.49
C ALA A 131 16.75 -3.14 16.22
N LYS A 132 15.89 -2.13 16.07
CA LYS A 132 15.96 -0.85 16.80
C LYS A 132 15.25 -0.89 18.15
N GLY A 133 14.70 -2.03 18.56
CA GLY A 133 13.93 -2.16 19.79
C GLY A 133 12.64 -1.36 19.78
N LEU A 134 12.15 -0.97 18.59
CA LEU A 134 10.95 -0.18 18.50
C LEU A 134 9.71 -1.05 18.75
N PRO A 135 8.72 -0.50 19.47
CA PRO A 135 7.54 -1.27 19.80
C PRO A 135 6.74 -1.69 18.56
N PHE A 136 6.04 -2.83 18.63
CA PHE A 136 5.30 -3.38 17.49
C PHE A 136 4.23 -2.43 16.93
N TRP A 137 3.71 -1.48 17.73
CA TRP A 137 2.73 -0.50 17.25
C TRP A 137 3.33 0.53 16.30
N THR A 138 4.66 0.71 16.30
CA THR A 138 5.36 1.49 15.25
C THR A 138 5.38 0.77 13.91
N TRP A 139 5.01 -0.52 13.90
CA TRP A 139 4.82 -1.32 12.69
C TRP A 139 3.36 -1.28 12.23
N VAL A 140 2.50 -0.57 12.97
CA VAL A 140 1.05 -0.52 12.74
C VAL A 140 0.68 0.75 11.95
N PRO A 141 -0.27 0.64 11.00
CA PRO A 141 -0.92 1.73 10.26
C PRO A 141 -0.84 3.15 10.85
N GLY A 142 -0.16 4.06 10.15
CA GLY A 142 -0.26 5.52 10.36
C GLY A 142 0.61 6.07 11.50
N THR A 143 1.52 5.26 12.04
CA THR A 143 2.42 5.65 13.12
C THR A 143 3.84 5.99 12.65
N SER A 144 4.19 5.59 11.42
CA SER A 144 5.43 5.98 10.73
C SER A 144 5.14 6.54 9.34
N GLY A 145 6.08 7.34 8.84
CA GLY A 145 6.15 7.91 7.50
C GLY A 145 6.71 6.92 6.48
N VAL A 146 6.95 5.67 6.88
CA VAL A 146 7.08 4.54 5.97
C VAL A 146 5.67 4.27 5.42
N GLY A 147 5.16 5.13 4.53
CA GLY A 147 3.74 5.25 4.15
C GLY A 147 3.00 4.02 3.59
N ALA A 148 3.53 2.81 3.72
CA ALA A 148 2.88 1.54 3.43
C ALA A 148 2.03 0.99 4.61
N ASP A 149 2.15 1.54 5.82
CA ASP A 149 1.59 0.95 7.05
C ASP A 149 0.05 0.78 7.01
N LEU A 150 -0.69 1.84 6.63
CA LEU A 150 -2.16 1.82 6.53
C LEU A 150 -2.66 0.89 5.43
N PHE A 151 -1.86 0.74 4.38
CA PHE A 151 -2.21 -0.12 3.27
C PHE A 151 -2.13 -1.59 3.69
N VAL A 152 -1.18 -2.01 4.52
CA VAL A 152 -0.93 -3.43 4.86
C VAL A 152 -2.10 -4.14 5.54
N VAL A 153 -2.81 -3.45 6.44
CA VAL A 153 -4.01 -4.04 7.11
C VAL A 153 -5.22 -4.05 6.17
N ILE A 154 -5.39 -2.98 5.38
CA ILE A 154 -6.41 -2.93 4.32
C ILE A 154 -6.12 -4.06 3.30
N PHE A 155 -4.86 -4.23 2.88
CA PHE A 155 -4.37 -5.27 1.99
C PHE A 155 -4.75 -6.68 2.45
N ALA A 156 -4.63 -7.00 3.74
CA ALA A 156 -4.95 -8.34 4.25
C ALA A 156 -6.45 -8.66 4.15
N VAL A 157 -7.32 -7.70 4.51
CA VAL A 157 -8.78 -7.82 4.36
C VAL A 157 -9.15 -7.91 2.88
N TRP A 158 -8.47 -7.15 2.05
CA TRP A 158 -8.68 -7.08 0.62
C TRP A 158 -8.20 -8.33 -0.14
N LEU A 159 -7.10 -8.95 0.29
CA LEU A 159 -6.66 -10.27 -0.15
C LEU A 159 -7.70 -11.35 0.17
N ALA A 160 -8.26 -11.33 1.37
CA ALA A 160 -9.29 -12.28 1.78
C ALA A 160 -10.60 -12.09 0.99
N VAL A 161 -11.06 -10.86 0.80
CA VAL A 161 -12.36 -10.59 0.18
C VAL A 161 -12.29 -10.55 -1.35
N GLY A 162 -11.28 -9.87 -1.90
CA GLY A 162 -11.11 -9.65 -3.33
C GLY A 162 -10.49 -10.82 -4.08
N LEU A 163 -9.65 -11.64 -3.42
CA LEU A 163 -8.90 -12.71 -4.09
C LEU A 163 -9.24 -14.11 -3.56
N TRP A 164 -9.50 -14.30 -2.26
CA TRP A 164 -9.73 -15.64 -1.70
C TRP A 164 -11.16 -16.16 -1.96
N LEU A 165 -12.19 -15.32 -1.80
CA LEU A 165 -13.59 -15.72 -2.02
C LEU A 165 -13.88 -16.13 -3.48
N PRO A 166 -13.39 -15.40 -4.52
CA PRO A 166 -13.72 -15.73 -5.90
C PRO A 166 -12.90 -16.90 -6.47
N ARG A 167 -11.91 -17.43 -5.72
CA ARG A 167 -10.96 -18.46 -6.22
C ARG A 167 -11.64 -19.68 -6.83
N LYS A 168 -12.79 -20.08 -6.28
CA LYS A 168 -13.55 -21.28 -6.69
C LYS A 168 -14.36 -21.06 -7.99
N GLU A 169 -14.44 -19.82 -8.48
CA GLU A 169 -15.25 -19.42 -9.64
C GLU A 169 -14.40 -19.10 -10.89
N LEU A 170 -13.07 -19.14 -10.77
CA LEU A 170 -12.13 -18.85 -11.86
C LEU A 170 -11.89 -20.05 -12.78
N GLN A 171 -11.76 -19.77 -14.09
CA GLN A 171 -11.52 -20.73 -15.16
C GLN A 171 -10.04 -20.78 -15.56
N GLY A 172 -9.56 -21.98 -15.92
CA GLY A 172 -8.14 -22.27 -16.20
C GLY A 172 -7.50 -23.01 -15.04
#